data_AF-A0A673LW40-F1
#
_entry.id   AF-A0A673LW40-F1
#
_cell.length_a   1.000
_cell.length_b   1.000
_cell.length_c   1.000
_cell.angle_alpha   90.00
_cell.angle_beta   90.00
_cell.angle_gamma   90.00
#
_symmetry.space_group_name_H-M   'P 1'
#
loop_
_entity.id
_entity.type
_entity.pdbx_description
1 polymer ?
#
loop_
_entity_poly.entity_id
_entity_poly.type
_entity_poly.pdbx_seq_one_letter_code
_entity_poly.pdbx_strand_id
1 'polypeptide(L)'
;MTSFSGRSGTAILQDSLREFSTSVYADLKGSKPKTNLIFSPVSIAVALYNLLLGARGETRTQLEDALRLPSEFFCVHFETKKLKEVIKDTLGMCFIPLLSASTSKKKKKMHF
;
A
#
# COMPACT_ATOMS: atom_id res chain seq x y z
N MET A 1 -26.31 -9.10 5.32
CA MET A 1 -25.53 -10.35 5.49
C MET A 1 -24.94 -10.74 4.13
N THR A 2 -23.75 -10.24 3.80
CA THR A 2 -23.06 -10.61 2.56
C THR A 2 -22.21 -11.85 2.81
N SER A 3 -22.56 -12.94 2.12
CA SER A 3 -21.84 -14.21 2.08
C SER A 3 -20.34 -14.00 1.79
N PHE A 4 -19.47 -14.46 2.70
CA PHE A 4 -18.01 -14.34 2.62
C PHE A 4 -17.34 -15.60 2.04
N SER A 5 -18.15 -16.55 1.56
CA SER A 5 -17.70 -17.88 1.13
C SER A 5 -17.09 -17.82 -0.28
N GLY A 6 -15.78 -17.59 -0.36
CA GLY A 6 -14.98 -17.86 -1.57
C GLY A 6 -13.97 -16.80 -2.01
N ARG A 7 -13.88 -15.64 -1.34
CA ARG A 7 -12.90 -14.61 -1.72
C ARG A 7 -11.53 -14.87 -1.09
N SER A 8 -10.47 -14.81 -1.90
CA SER A 8 -9.08 -14.82 -1.43
C SER A 8 -8.84 -13.65 -0.47
N GLY A 9 -8.02 -13.85 0.57
CA GLY A 9 -7.64 -12.80 1.53
C GLY A 9 -7.07 -11.54 0.85
N THR A 10 -6.39 -11.71 -0.29
CA THR A 10 -5.92 -10.62 -1.14
C THR A 10 -7.04 -9.74 -1.69
N ALA A 11 -8.15 -10.34 -2.14
CA ALA A 11 -9.28 -9.61 -2.72
C ALA A 11 -10.00 -8.79 -1.65
N ILE A 12 -10.14 -9.35 -0.45
CA ILE A 12 -10.73 -8.64 0.71
C ILE A 12 -9.89 -7.42 1.06
N LEU A 13 -8.56 -7.58 1.12
CA LEU A 13 -7.67 -6.46 1.41
C LEU A 13 -7.66 -5.40 0.31
N GLN A 14 -7.75 -5.81 -0.95
CA GLN A 14 -7.84 -4.88 -2.06
C GLN A 14 -9.14 -4.06 -2.00
N ASP A 15 -10.27 -4.72 -1.72
CA ASP A 15 -11.57 -4.05 -1.54
C ASP A 15 -11.52 -3.09 -0.33
N SER A 16 -11.02 -3.56 0.81
CA SER A 16 -10.89 -2.77 2.04
C SER A 16 -9.99 -1.54 1.83
N LEU A 17 -8.83 -1.73 1.19
CA LEU A 17 -7.89 -0.67 0.88
C LEU A 17 -8.48 0.36 -0.09
N ARG A 18 -9.26 -0.09 -1.08
CA ARG A 18 -9.96 0.82 -1.99
C ARG A 18 -10.96 1.69 -1.23
N GLU A 19 -11.79 1.08 -0.38
CA GLU A 19 -12.80 1.79 0.39
C GLU A 19 -12.17 2.77 1.40
N PHE A 20 -11.16 2.32 2.13
CA PHE A 20 -10.33 3.15 3.00
C PHE A 20 -9.76 4.36 2.24
N SER A 21 -9.16 4.13 1.07
CA SER A 21 -8.58 5.20 0.25
C SER A 21 -9.60 6.26 -0.13
N THR A 22 -10.81 5.83 -0.53
CA THR A 22 -11.89 6.76 -0.88
C THR A 22 -12.41 7.54 0.32
N SER A 23 -12.53 6.90 1.49
CA SER A 23 -12.93 7.55 2.74
C SER A 23 -11.94 8.64 3.12
N VAL A 24 -10.64 8.30 3.19
CA VAL A 24 -9.57 9.26 3.53
C VAL A 24 -9.51 10.42 2.54
N TYR A 25 -9.68 10.15 1.24
CA TYR A 25 -9.74 11.22 0.26
C TYR A 25 -10.92 12.17 0.49
N ALA A 26 -12.12 11.64 0.76
CA ALA A 26 -13.30 12.43 1.02
C ALA A 26 -13.11 13.31 2.27
N ASP A 27 -12.57 12.75 3.35
CA ASP A 27 -12.30 13.47 4.60
C ASP A 27 -11.27 14.60 4.41
N LEU A 28 -10.16 14.30 3.73
CA LEU A 28 -9.11 15.28 3.46
C LEU A 28 -9.58 16.38 2.51
N LYS A 29 -10.37 16.03 1.48
CA LYS A 29 -10.91 17.01 0.53
C LYS A 29 -11.99 17.89 1.17
N GLY A 30 -12.83 17.33 2.04
CA GLY A 30 -13.80 18.09 2.83
C GLY A 30 -13.13 19.10 3.77
N SER A 31 -12.01 18.73 4.38
CA SER A 31 -11.23 19.62 5.26
C SER A 31 -10.51 20.74 4.51
N LYS A 32 -9.97 20.48 3.30
CA LYS A 32 -9.20 21.45 2.51
C LYS A 32 -9.66 21.47 1.04
N PRO A 33 -10.84 22.04 0.73
CA PRO A 33 -11.45 21.91 -0.59
C PRO A 33 -10.66 22.58 -1.72
N LYS A 34 -9.88 23.63 -1.42
CA LYS A 34 -9.20 24.46 -2.44
C LYS A 34 -7.72 24.11 -2.66
N THR A 35 -7.17 23.13 -1.95
CA THR A 35 -5.75 22.76 -2.06
C THR A 35 -5.55 21.53 -2.94
N ASN A 36 -4.40 21.47 -3.62
CA ASN A 36 -3.93 20.24 -4.24
C ASN A 36 -3.67 19.20 -3.15
N LEU A 37 -4.21 17.99 -3.34
CA LEU A 37 -4.10 16.90 -2.40
C LEU A 37 -3.41 15.72 -3.07
N ILE A 38 -2.25 15.33 -2.54
CA ILE A 38 -1.52 14.13 -2.92
C ILE A 38 -1.21 13.38 -1.64
N PHE A 39 -1.52 12.09 -1.61
CA PHE A 39 -1.18 11.20 -0.51
C PHE A 39 -1.02 9.77 -1.04
N SER A 40 -0.42 8.90 -0.23
CA SER A 40 -0.29 7.47 -0.54
C SER A 40 -1.20 6.67 0.40
N PRO A 41 -2.38 6.19 -0.07
CA PRO A 41 -3.28 5.41 0.77
C PRO A 41 -2.62 4.14 1.31
N VAL A 42 -1.80 3.48 0.49
CA VAL A 42 -1.10 2.25 0.85
C VAL A 42 -0.15 2.48 2.02
N SER A 43 0.58 3.59 2.01
CA SER A 43 1.52 3.93 3.09
C SER A 43 0.81 4.06 4.44
N ILE A 44 -0.30 4.81 4.46
CA ILE A 44 -1.10 5.02 5.66
C ILE A 44 -1.70 3.68 6.14
N ALA A 45 -2.28 2.91 5.21
CA ALA A 45 -2.87 1.62 5.53
C ALA A 45 -1.84 0.65 6.13
N VAL A 46 -0.63 0.54 5.55
CA VAL A 46 0.45 -0.32 6.07
C VAL A 46 0.88 0.10 7.48
N ALA A 47 0.98 1.40 7.75
CA ALA A 47 1.29 1.88 9.10
C ALA A 47 0.22 1.45 10.11
N LEU A 48 -1.07 1.58 9.75
CA LEU A 48 -2.19 1.18 10.60
C LEU A 48 -2.32 -0.34 10.74
N TYR A 49 -2.03 -1.12 9.70
CA TYR A 49 -1.97 -2.58 9.77
C TYR A 49 -0.88 -3.06 10.74
N ASN A 50 0.27 -2.38 10.76
CA ASN A 50 1.31 -2.66 11.75
C ASN A 50 0.86 -2.30 13.17
N LEU A 51 0.13 -1.19 13.35
CA LEU A 51 -0.45 -0.83 14.65
C LEU A 51 -1.48 -1.87 15.12
N LEU A 52 -2.27 -2.42 14.20
CA LEU A 52 -3.25 -3.46 14.46
C LEU A 52 -2.62 -4.75 15.02
N LEU A 53 -1.32 -5.04 14.77
CA LEU A 53 -0.61 -6.17 15.39
C LEU A 53 -0.57 -6.07 16.92
N GLY A 54 -0.38 -4.86 17.44
CA GLY A 54 -0.23 -4.59 18.86
C GLY A 54 -1.53 -4.16 19.55
N ALA A 55 -2.52 -3.72 18.78
CA ALA A 55 -3.79 -3.23 19.31
C ALA A 55 -4.67 -4.36 19.85
N ARG A 56 -5.41 -4.08 20.93
CA ARG A 56 -6.37 -5.00 21.56
C ARG A 56 -7.63 -4.25 21.98
N GLY A 57 -8.70 -4.99 22.23
CA GLY A 57 -9.99 -4.45 22.70
C GLY A 57 -10.53 -3.39 21.74
N GLU A 58 -11.06 -2.31 22.31
CA GLU A 58 -11.68 -1.20 21.58
C GLU A 58 -10.78 -0.61 20.48
N THR A 59 -9.48 -0.42 20.77
CA THR A 59 -8.54 0.14 19.79
C THR A 59 -8.37 -0.75 18.57
N ARG A 60 -8.41 -2.08 18.75
CA ARG A 60 -8.36 -3.02 17.62
C ARG A 60 -9.61 -2.86 16.76
N THR A 61 -10.78 -2.82 17.37
CA THR A 61 -12.06 -2.67 16.68
C THR A 61 -12.14 -1.36 15.89
N GLN A 62 -11.69 -0.26 16.48
CA GLN A 62 -11.62 1.04 15.81
C GLN A 62 -10.68 1.03 14.60
N LEU A 63 -9.54 0.31 14.70
CA LEU A 63 -8.61 0.17 13.58
C LEU A 63 -9.18 -0.71 12.47
N GLU A 64 -9.83 -1.83 12.82
CA GLU A 64 -10.51 -2.70 11.84
C GLU A 64 -11.58 -1.93 11.06
N ASP A 65 -12.41 -1.15 11.77
CA ASP A 65 -13.45 -0.32 11.16
C ASP A 65 -12.87 0.80 10.30
N ALA A 66 -11.88 1.54 10.82
CA ALA A 66 -11.22 2.61 10.07
C ALA A 66 -10.57 2.08 8.77
N LEU A 67 -9.98 0.89 8.81
CA LEU A 67 -9.35 0.23 7.66
C LEU A 67 -10.35 -0.50 6.74
N ARG A 68 -11.64 -0.48 7.07
CA ARG A 68 -12.71 -1.18 6.35
C ARG A 68 -12.49 -2.68 6.26
N LEU A 69 -11.84 -3.25 7.27
CA LEU A 69 -11.59 -4.68 7.37
C LEU A 69 -12.82 -5.39 7.96
N PRO A 70 -13.10 -6.63 7.55
CA PRO A 70 -14.05 -7.45 8.28
C PRO A 70 -13.51 -7.76 9.69
N SER A 71 -14.42 -7.94 10.65
CA SER A 71 -14.05 -8.24 12.03
C SER A 71 -13.18 -9.50 12.13
N GLU A 72 -12.13 -9.45 12.96
CA GLU A 72 -11.20 -10.54 13.20
C GLU A 72 -10.47 -11.04 11.93
N PHE A 73 -10.06 -10.12 11.06
CA PHE A 73 -9.29 -10.48 9.88
C PHE A 73 -7.82 -10.81 10.23
N PHE A 74 -7.58 -12.08 10.61
CA PHE A 74 -6.25 -12.58 10.98
C PHE A 74 -5.21 -12.56 9.84
N CYS A 75 -5.64 -12.40 8.58
CA CYS A 75 -4.76 -12.46 7.42
C CYS A 75 -4.08 -11.12 7.05
N VAL A 76 -4.41 -10.00 7.68
CA VAL A 76 -3.86 -8.67 7.31
C VAL A 76 -2.34 -8.67 7.32
N HIS A 77 -1.72 -9.27 8.33
CA HIS A 77 -0.26 -9.22 8.52
C HIS A 77 0.50 -10.09 7.54
N PHE A 78 -0.05 -11.26 7.22
CA PHE A 78 0.51 -12.13 6.21
C PHE A 78 0.50 -11.49 4.82
N GLU A 79 -0.60 -10.84 4.48
CA GLU A 79 -0.78 -10.21 3.17
C GLU A 79 -0.03 -8.88 3.04
N THR A 80 0.06 -8.08 4.11
CA THR A 80 0.93 -6.89 4.14
C THR A 80 2.41 -7.26 4.04
N LYS A 81 2.82 -8.41 4.58
CA LYS A 81 4.15 -8.96 4.33
C LYS A 81 4.36 -9.27 2.85
N LYS A 82 3.41 -9.93 2.18
CA LYS A 82 3.50 -10.17 0.72
C LYS A 82 3.61 -8.86 -0.06
N LEU A 83 2.81 -7.86 0.28
CA LEU A 83 2.86 -6.55 -0.36
C LEU A 83 4.25 -5.91 -0.20
N LYS A 84 4.86 -5.99 0.98
CA LYS A 84 6.22 -5.52 1.21
C LYS A 84 7.24 -6.20 0.30
N GLU A 85 7.13 -7.52 0.12
CA GLU A 85 8.01 -8.25 -0.80
C GLU A 85 7.81 -7.82 -2.25
N VAL A 86 6.57 -7.68 -2.72
CA VAL A 86 6.26 -7.19 -4.08
C VAL A 86 6.83 -5.79 -4.31
N ILE A 87 6.71 -4.89 -3.34
CA ILE A 87 7.28 -3.53 -3.44
C ILE A 87 8.81 -3.60 -3.51
N LYS A 88 9.44 -4.41 -2.65
CA LYS A 88 10.90 -4.61 -2.65
C LYS A 88 11.40 -5.13 -4.00
N ASP A 89 10.71 -6.12 -4.56
CA ASP A 89 11.07 -6.74 -5.83
C ASP A 89 10.85 -5.78 -7.01
N THR A 90 9.76 -5.00 -6.99
CA THR A 90 9.49 -3.97 -8.02
C THR A 90 10.58 -2.89 -8.01
N LEU A 91 11.00 -2.44 -6.83
CA LEU A 91 12.09 -1.48 -6.71
C LEU A 91 13.43 -2.07 -7.16
N GLY A 92 13.72 -3.33 -6.82
CA GLY A 92 14.90 -4.04 -7.32
C GLY A 92 14.91 -4.14 -8.84
N MET A 93 13.76 -4.43 -9.45
CA MET A 93 13.59 -4.53 -10.91
C MET A 93 13.65 -3.17 -11.63
N CYS A 94 13.19 -2.08 -11.02
CA CYS A 94 13.26 -0.74 -11.62
C CYS A 94 14.68 -0.14 -11.63
N PHE A 95 15.57 -0.57 -10.73
CA PHE A 95 16.93 -0.01 -10.63
C PHE A 95 17.94 -0.63 -11.61
N ILE A 96 17.70 -1.86 -12.10
CA ILE A 96 18.68 -2.57 -12.93
C ILE A 96 18.70 -2.10 -14.40
N PRO A 97 17.57 -1.81 -15.08
CA PRO A 97 17.60 -1.36 -16.48
C PRO A 97 18.12 0.08 -16.64
N LEU A 98 17.90 0.95 -15.65
CA LEU A 98 18.25 2.38 -15.78
C LEU A 98 19.76 2.65 -15.68
N LEU A 99 20.50 1.78 -14.99
CA LEU A 99 21.97 1.86 -14.90
C LEU A 99 22.69 1.28 -16.13
N SER A 100 22.04 0.39 -16.89
CA SER A 100 22.64 -0.22 -18.09
C SER A 100 22.66 0.72 -19.30
N ALA A 101 21.74 1.69 -19.38
CA ALA A 101 21.63 2.58 -20.55
C ALA A 101 22.65 3.74 -20.59
N SER A 102 23.42 4.00 -19.53
CA SER A 102 24.29 5.19 -19.44
C SER A 102 25.78 4.94 -19.73
N THR A 103 26.22 3.72 -20.05
CA THR A 103 27.65 3.39 -20.21
C THR A 103 28.13 3.17 -21.66
N SER A 104 27.45 3.73 -22.67
CA SER A 104 27.92 3.66 -24.06
C SER A 104 27.96 5.04 -24.75
N LYS A 105 28.95 5.88 -24.39
CA LYS A 105 29.47 6.97 -25.25
C LYS A 105 30.72 7.65 -24.66
N LYS A 106 31.86 6.94 -24.54
CA LYS A 106 33.18 7.62 -24.39
C LYS A 106 34.40 6.76 -24.74
N LYS A 107 34.47 6.20 -25.96
CA LYS A 107 35.74 5.75 -26.57
C LYS A 107 35.72 5.96 -28.08
N LYS A 108 35.88 7.21 -28.52
CA LYS A 108 36.36 7.57 -29.87
C LYS A 108 36.98 8.97 -29.81
N LYS A 109 38.28 9.04 -29.48
CA LYS A 109 39.25 10.03 -29.96
C LYS A 109 40.58 9.82 -29.24
N MET A 110 41.52 9.18 -29.93
CA MET A 110 42.92 9.61 -29.99
C MET A 110 43.60 8.76 -31.06
N HIS A 111 43.62 9.32 -32.27
CA HIS A 111 44.70 9.08 -33.21
C HIS A 111 45.78 10.11 -32.89
N PHE A 112 46.97 9.64 -32.58
CA PHE A 112 48.23 10.18 -33.08
C PHE A 112 49.21 9.02 -33.20
#